data_AF-A0A960W581-F1
#
_entry.id   AF-A0A960W581-F1
#
_cell.length_a   1.000
_cell.length_b   1.000
_cell.length_c   1.000
_cell.angle_alpha   90.00
_cell.angle_beta   90.00
_cell.angle_gamma   90.00
#
_symmetry.space_group_name_H-M   'P 1'
#
loop_
_entity.id
_entity.type
_entity.pdbx_description
1 polymer ?
#
loop_
_entity_poly.entity_id
_entity_poly.type
_entity_poly.pdbx_seq_one_letter_code
_entity_poly.pdbx_strand_id
1 'polypeptide(L)'
;MMQTQGKKQWLDEKKKIRYQLLDEEAQKEAQKWTYKKDNGETVGKLSTSQLRKYYGEVKHLERQMIVLEDGWETIFPLVKMLKAKVAYDSGRKDSKIPHEFKQFIEDCVNSISKDGEENFKAFLKHFEAVVGYYYGIAKVPS
;
A
#
# COMPACT_ATOMS: atom_id res chain seq x y z
N MET A 1 -1.58 27.78 -0.69
CA MET A 1 -0.21 27.24 -0.87
C MET A 1 -0.33 25.74 -1.06
N MET A 2 -0.14 25.24 -2.27
CA MET A 2 -0.16 23.80 -2.54
C MET A 2 1.17 23.23 -2.05
N GLN A 3 1.14 22.44 -0.97
CA GLN A 3 2.32 21.69 -0.55
C GLN A 3 2.61 20.68 -1.66
N THR A 4 3.76 20.83 -2.31
CA THR A 4 4.32 19.82 -3.21
C THR A 4 4.60 18.59 -2.35
N GLN A 5 3.67 17.63 -2.35
CA GLN A 5 3.94 16.32 -1.76
C GLN A 5 5.17 15.74 -2.47
N GLY A 6 6.26 15.55 -1.72
CA GLY A 6 7.49 14.96 -2.24
C GLY A 6 7.16 13.63 -2.92
N LYS A 7 7.50 13.53 -4.20
CA LYS A 7 7.25 12.33 -5.00
C LYS A 7 7.94 11.15 -4.31
N LYS A 8 7.18 10.13 -3.88
CA LYS A 8 7.77 8.94 -3.22
C LYS A 8 8.84 8.35 -4.15
N GLN A 9 10.07 8.30 -3.65
CA GLN A 9 11.22 7.78 -4.38
C GLN A 9 11.38 6.30 -4.07
N TRP A 10 11.07 5.45 -5.06
CA TRP A 10 11.10 4.00 -4.93
C TRP A 10 12.50 3.40 -5.04
N LEU A 11 13.30 3.98 -5.93
CA LEU A 11 14.58 3.43 -6.34
C LEU A 11 15.74 4.32 -5.90
N ASP A 12 16.86 3.68 -5.60
CA ASP A 12 18.14 4.34 -5.37
C ASP A 12 18.79 4.78 -6.70
N GLU A 13 19.96 5.40 -6.60
CA GLU A 13 20.75 5.86 -7.76
C GLU A 13 21.14 4.72 -8.72
N LYS A 14 21.14 3.47 -8.25
CA LYS A 14 21.47 2.26 -9.01
C LYS A 14 20.23 1.56 -9.58
N LYS A 15 19.06 2.22 -9.54
CA LYS A 15 17.76 1.66 -9.95
C LYS A 15 17.36 0.42 -9.15
N LYS A 16 17.87 0.24 -7.94
CA LYS A 16 17.46 -0.82 -7.02
C LYS A 16 16.45 -0.27 -6.03
N ILE A 17 15.58 -1.14 -5.50
CA ILE A 17 14.66 -0.73 -4.44
C ILE A 17 15.45 -0.24 -3.22
N ARG A 18 15.03 0.91 -2.66
CA ARG A 18 15.62 1.43 -1.42
C ARG A 18 15.28 0.51 -0.25
N TYR A 19 16.29 0.03 0.47
CA TYR A 19 16.07 -0.92 1.57
C TYR A 19 15.18 -0.36 2.69
N GLN A 20 15.18 0.96 2.91
CA GLN A 20 14.33 1.60 3.93
C GLN A 20 12.83 1.38 3.67
N LEU A 21 12.43 1.24 2.40
CA LEU A 21 11.06 0.89 2.03
C LEU A 21 10.69 -0.50 2.50
N LEU A 22 11.64 -1.43 2.65
CA LEU A 22 11.35 -2.78 3.11
C LEU A 22 11.55 -2.94 4.61
N ASP A 23 12.02 -1.90 5.29
CA ASP A 23 12.36 -1.92 6.70
C ASP A 23 11.71 -0.75 7.45
N GLU A 24 12.48 0.28 7.80
CA GLU A 24 12.03 1.38 8.67
C GLU A 24 10.77 2.09 8.17
N GLU A 25 10.65 2.39 6.87
CA GLU A 25 9.45 3.04 6.31
C GLU A 25 8.25 2.10 6.32
N ALA A 26 8.45 0.80 6.06
CA ALA A 26 7.37 -0.18 6.12
C ALA A 26 6.85 -0.37 7.55
N GLN A 27 7.76 -0.44 8.52
CA GLN A 27 7.41 -0.56 9.93
C GLN A 27 6.66 0.69 10.42
N LYS A 28 7.16 1.89 10.10
CA LYS A 28 6.48 3.15 10.45
C LYS A 28 5.09 3.24 9.84
N GLU A 29 4.94 2.81 8.59
CA GLU A 29 3.63 2.80 7.94
C GLU A 29 2.66 1.82 8.62
N ALA A 30 3.12 0.60 8.91
CA ALA A 30 2.31 -0.40 9.62
C ALA A 30 1.82 0.11 10.99
N GLN A 31 2.66 0.84 11.72
CA GLN A 31 2.31 1.42 13.02
C GLN A 31 1.18 2.45 12.93
N LYS A 32 1.09 3.25 11.85
CA LYS A 32 0.01 4.22 11.66
C LYS A 32 -1.36 3.55 11.62
N TRP A 33 -1.41 2.30 11.19
CA TRP A 33 -2.63 1.51 11.09
C TRP A 33 -3.00 0.83 12.41
N THR A 34 -2.35 1.18 13.51
CA THR A 34 -2.62 0.64 14.85
C THR A 34 -2.91 1.73 15.86
N TYR A 35 -3.44 1.35 17.01
CA TYR A 35 -3.56 2.19 18.19
C TYR A 35 -3.25 1.39 19.46
N LYS A 36 -2.85 2.07 20.53
CA LYS A 36 -2.64 1.45 21.84
C LYS A 36 -3.90 1.58 22.69
N LYS A 37 -4.28 0.50 23.34
CA LYS A 37 -5.28 0.49 24.41
C LYS A 37 -4.64 0.88 25.75
N ASP A 38 -5.48 1.22 26.72
CA ASP A 38 -5.05 1.59 28.08
C ASP A 38 -4.28 0.47 28.79
N ASN A 39 -4.57 -0.79 28.45
CA ASN A 39 -3.87 -1.97 28.96
C ASN A 39 -2.51 -2.23 28.28
N GLY A 40 -2.05 -1.32 27.41
CA GLY A 40 -0.79 -1.43 26.67
C GLY A 40 -0.85 -2.29 25.39
N GLU A 41 -1.98 -2.93 25.09
CA GLU A 41 -2.12 -3.74 23.88
C GLU A 41 -2.15 -2.86 22.62
N THR A 42 -1.41 -3.29 21.58
CA THR A 42 -1.46 -2.67 20.25
C THR A 42 -2.49 -3.37 19.40
N VAL A 43 -3.50 -2.63 18.95
CA VAL A 43 -4.64 -3.14 18.19
C VAL A 43 -4.67 -2.54 16.79
N GLY A 44 -4.97 -3.38 15.81
CA GLY A 44 -5.13 -2.96 14.42
C GLY A 44 -6.39 -2.12 14.21
N LYS A 45 -6.25 -1.00 13.49
CA LYS A 45 -7.37 -0.19 12.98
C LYS A 45 -8.02 -0.82 11.75
N LEU A 46 -7.26 -1.63 10.99
CA LEU A 46 -7.68 -2.30 9.75
C LEU A 46 -7.90 -3.80 10.00
N SER A 47 -8.97 -4.40 9.48
CA SER A 47 -9.13 -5.85 9.62
C SER A 47 -8.13 -6.64 8.76
N THR A 48 -7.78 -7.85 9.20
CA THR A 48 -6.98 -8.80 8.39
C THR A 48 -7.62 -9.04 7.02
N SER A 49 -8.95 -9.15 6.97
CA SER A 49 -9.71 -9.40 5.74
C SER A 49 -9.63 -8.22 4.76
N GLN A 50 -9.73 -6.98 5.24
CA GLN A 50 -9.58 -5.78 4.41
C GLN A 50 -8.16 -5.66 3.88
N LEU A 51 -7.16 -5.86 4.75
CA LEU A 51 -5.75 -5.82 4.36
C LEU A 51 -5.44 -6.89 3.30
N ARG A 52 -5.86 -8.13 3.54
CA ARG A 52 -5.68 -9.26 2.61
C ARG A 52 -6.38 -9.02 1.28
N LYS A 53 -7.59 -8.45 1.29
CA LYS A 53 -8.33 -8.10 0.07
C LYS A 53 -7.52 -7.14 -0.81
N TYR A 54 -7.06 -6.02 -0.25
CA TYR A 54 -6.30 -5.03 -1.02
C TYR A 54 -4.95 -5.57 -1.47
N TYR A 55 -4.18 -6.21 -0.58
CA TYR A 55 -2.90 -6.79 -0.97
C TYR A 55 -3.07 -7.86 -2.06
N GLY A 56 -4.07 -8.73 -1.94
CA GLY A 56 -4.40 -9.76 -2.92
C GLY A 56 -4.77 -9.19 -4.29
N GLU A 57 -5.46 -8.04 -4.33
CA GLU A 57 -5.77 -7.33 -5.56
C GLU A 57 -4.52 -6.74 -6.23
N VAL A 58 -3.62 -6.09 -5.48
CA VAL A 58 -2.36 -5.59 -6.05
C VAL A 58 -1.49 -6.76 -6.56
N LYS A 59 -1.43 -7.87 -5.83
CA LYS A 59 -0.78 -9.11 -6.29
C LYS A 59 -1.46 -9.70 -7.52
N HIS A 60 -2.78 -9.56 -7.67
CA HIS A 60 -3.48 -10.03 -8.85
C HIS A 60 -3.12 -9.23 -10.08
N LEU A 61 -3.03 -7.90 -9.96
CA LEU A 61 -2.56 -7.02 -11.03
C LEU A 61 -1.13 -7.37 -11.46
N GLU A 62 -0.23 -7.65 -10.50
CA GLU A 62 1.13 -8.14 -10.83
C GLU A 62 1.09 -9.45 -11.63
N ARG A 63 0.27 -10.43 -11.22
CA ARG A 63 0.15 -11.70 -11.96
C ARG A 63 -0.37 -11.48 -13.38
N GLN A 64 -1.36 -10.61 -13.56
CA GLN A 64 -1.88 -10.29 -14.90
C GLN A 64 -0.82 -9.58 -15.75
N MET A 65 -0.07 -8.64 -15.16
CA MET A 65 1.01 -7.92 -15.84
C MET A 65 2.07 -8.87 -16.41
N ILE A 66 2.37 -9.98 -15.72
CA ILE A 66 3.39 -10.95 -16.14
C ILE A 66 2.92 -11.83 -17.32
N VAL A 67 1.62 -12.10 -17.43
CA VAL A 67 1.09 -13.06 -18.42
C VAL A 67 0.57 -12.40 -19.70
N LEU A 68 0.32 -11.10 -19.67
CA LEU A 68 -0.18 -10.33 -20.82
C LEU A 68 1.00 -9.84 -21.68
N GLU A 69 0.81 -9.83 -23.01
CA GLU A 69 1.81 -9.35 -23.97
C GLU A 69 2.12 -7.86 -23.76
N ASP A 70 1.08 -7.02 -23.70
CA ASP A 70 1.17 -5.59 -23.35
C ASP A 70 0.93 -5.37 -21.85
N GLY A 71 1.61 -6.16 -21.02
CA GLY A 71 1.29 -6.32 -19.60
C GLY A 71 1.24 -5.02 -18.82
N TRP A 72 2.29 -4.20 -18.88
CA TRP A 72 2.32 -2.94 -18.13
C TRP A 72 1.34 -1.90 -18.68
N GLU A 73 1.22 -1.79 -20.00
CA GLU A 73 0.30 -0.84 -20.65
C GLU A 73 -1.16 -1.13 -20.29
N THR A 74 -1.51 -2.42 -20.20
CA THR A 74 -2.84 -2.90 -19.78
C THR A 74 -3.08 -2.68 -18.29
N ILE A 75 -2.08 -2.94 -17.44
CA ILE A 75 -2.24 -2.93 -15.99
C ILE A 75 -2.10 -1.53 -15.37
N PHE A 76 -1.34 -0.62 -15.98
CA PHE A 76 -1.14 0.72 -15.43
C PHE A 76 -2.45 1.49 -15.15
N PRO A 77 -3.44 1.53 -16.07
CA PRO A 77 -4.75 2.12 -15.78
C PRO A 77 -5.46 1.45 -14.59
N LEU A 78 -5.38 0.13 -14.46
CA LEU A 78 -5.99 -0.62 -13.36
C LEU A 78 -5.28 -0.35 -12.02
N VAL A 79 -3.97 -0.16 -12.03
CA VAL A 79 -3.22 0.33 -10.85
C VAL A 79 -3.74 1.71 -10.43
N LYS A 80 -4.02 2.61 -11.38
CA LYS A 80 -4.63 3.92 -11.07
C LYS A 80 -6.03 3.81 -10.48
N MET A 81 -6.81 2.80 -10.87
CA MET A 81 -8.15 2.55 -10.31
C MET A 81 -8.14 2.18 -8.82
N LEU A 82 -7.02 1.70 -8.27
CA LEU A 82 -6.91 1.39 -6.83
C LEU A 82 -7.25 2.59 -5.95
N LYS A 83 -6.96 3.83 -6.40
CA LYS A 83 -7.34 5.07 -5.68
C LYS A 83 -8.84 5.25 -5.61
N ALA A 84 -9.52 5.09 -6.76
CA ALA A 84 -10.98 5.21 -6.82
C ALA A 84 -11.63 4.16 -5.92
N LYS A 85 -11.08 2.93 -5.91
CA LYS A 85 -11.56 1.85 -5.06
C LYS A 85 -11.41 2.15 -3.56
N VAL A 86 -10.24 2.61 -3.12
CA VAL A 86 -10.03 2.94 -1.70
C VAL A 86 -10.82 4.18 -1.27
N ALA A 87 -11.01 5.16 -2.17
CA ALA A 87 -11.87 6.31 -1.92
C ALA A 87 -13.34 5.89 -1.73
N TYR A 88 -13.86 5.00 -2.58
CA TYR A 88 -15.21 4.46 -2.42
C TYR A 88 -15.33 3.61 -1.16
N ASP A 89 -14.44 2.65 -0.95
CA ASP A 89 -14.53 1.72 0.18
C ASP A 89 -14.42 2.46 1.52
N SER A 90 -13.62 3.54 1.61
CA SER A 90 -13.48 4.41 2.79
C SER A 90 -14.63 5.41 2.98
N GLY A 91 -15.31 5.82 1.92
CA GLY A 91 -16.42 6.78 1.98
C GLY A 91 -17.78 6.20 2.40
N ARG A 92 -17.88 4.87 2.55
CA ARG A 92 -19.12 4.21 3.01
C ARG A 92 -19.38 4.50 4.49
N LYS A 93 -20.67 4.65 4.84
CA LYS A 93 -21.12 4.94 6.21
C LYS A 93 -20.56 3.98 7.25
N ASP A 94 -20.50 2.68 6.93
CA ASP A 94 -20.02 1.63 7.84
C ASP A 94 -18.56 1.20 7.54
N SER A 95 -17.79 2.08 6.89
CA SER A 95 -16.41 1.74 6.53
C SER A 95 -15.53 1.61 7.76
N LYS A 96 -14.76 0.52 7.79
CA LYS A 96 -13.67 0.30 8.76
C LYS A 96 -12.29 0.55 8.17
N ILE A 97 -12.21 1.24 7.02
CA ILE A 97 -10.93 1.58 6.41
C ILE A 97 -10.39 2.86 7.09
N PRO A 98 -9.23 2.80 7.76
CA PRO A 98 -8.62 3.97 8.37
C PRO A 98 -8.16 4.98 7.31
N HIS A 99 -8.16 6.26 7.66
CA HIS A 99 -7.69 7.32 6.78
C HIS A 99 -6.23 7.10 6.35
N GLU A 100 -5.38 6.63 7.25
CA GLU A 100 -3.97 6.36 7.01
C GLU A 100 -3.76 5.28 5.95
N PHE A 101 -4.60 4.23 5.95
CA PHE A 101 -4.54 3.19 4.91
C PHE A 101 -4.99 3.72 3.54
N LYS A 102 -6.04 4.55 3.52
CA LYS A 102 -6.47 5.22 2.28
C LYS A 102 -5.33 6.07 1.70
N GLN A 103 -4.74 6.92 2.55
CA GLN A 103 -3.65 7.80 2.15
C GLN A 103 -2.44 7.00 1.64
N PHE A 104 -2.08 5.89 2.30
CA PHE A 104 -1.02 4.99 1.86
C PHE A 104 -1.23 4.50 0.41
N ILE A 105 -2.43 4.01 0.09
CA ILE A 105 -2.76 3.53 -1.26
C ILE A 105 -2.70 4.69 -2.26
N GLU A 106 -3.28 5.84 -1.93
CA GLU A 106 -3.29 7.01 -2.81
C GLU A 106 -1.87 7.50 -3.11
N ASP A 107 -1.03 7.65 -2.10
CA ASP A 107 0.36 8.11 -2.23
C ASP A 107 1.20 7.14 -3.06
N CYS A 108 1.09 5.84 -2.77
CA CYS A 108 1.81 4.82 -3.52
C CYS A 108 1.38 4.82 -4.99
N VAL A 109 0.07 4.84 -5.27
CA VAL A 109 -0.44 4.83 -6.65
C VAL A 109 -0.13 6.15 -7.38
N ASN A 110 -0.16 7.30 -6.71
CA ASN A 110 0.20 8.59 -7.30
C ASN A 110 1.66 8.65 -7.73
N SER A 111 2.56 8.00 -6.98
CA SER A 111 4.00 7.98 -7.28
C SER A 111 4.42 7.06 -8.44
N ILE A 112 3.53 6.21 -8.92
CA ILE A 112 3.77 5.32 -10.07
C ILE A 112 3.47 6.07 -11.37
N SER A 113 4.47 6.20 -12.26
CA SER A 113 4.33 6.84 -13.58
C SER A 113 3.94 5.84 -14.66
N LYS A 114 3.48 6.35 -15.81
CA LYS A 114 3.14 5.53 -16.98
C LYS A 114 4.32 4.69 -17.45
N ASP A 115 5.54 5.20 -17.38
CA ASP A 115 6.75 4.46 -17.80
C ASP A 115 7.46 3.76 -16.63
N GLY A 116 6.81 3.67 -15.45
CA GLY A 116 7.42 3.21 -14.20
C GLY A 116 6.92 1.85 -13.71
N GLU A 117 7.08 0.80 -14.51
CA GLU A 117 6.73 -0.58 -14.11
C GLU A 117 7.51 -1.01 -12.84
N GLU A 118 8.78 -0.60 -12.76
CA GLU A 118 9.65 -0.81 -11.61
C GLU A 118 9.14 -0.12 -10.34
N ASN A 119 8.45 1.02 -10.45
CA ASN A 119 7.82 1.68 -9.32
C ASN A 119 6.64 0.85 -8.80
N PHE A 120 5.89 0.21 -9.69
CA PHE A 120 4.81 -0.70 -9.28
C PHE A 120 5.35 -1.95 -8.57
N LYS A 121 6.42 -2.55 -9.09
CA LYS A 121 7.11 -3.67 -8.42
C LYS A 121 7.64 -3.26 -7.05
N ALA A 122 8.22 -2.07 -6.94
CA ALA A 122 8.70 -1.54 -5.67
C ALA A 122 7.57 -1.24 -4.68
N PHE A 123 6.45 -0.67 -5.16
CA PHE A 123 5.24 -0.51 -4.36
C PHE A 123 4.77 -1.84 -3.81
N LEU A 124 4.68 -2.87 -4.64
CA LEU A 124 4.23 -4.18 -4.19
C LEU A 124 5.14 -4.76 -3.10
N LYS A 125 6.46 -4.66 -3.26
CA LYS A 125 7.43 -5.12 -2.26
C LYS A 125 7.34 -4.34 -0.95
N HIS A 126 7.16 -3.03 -1.05
CA HIS A 126 6.90 -2.18 0.12
C HIS A 126 5.59 -2.59 0.81
N PHE A 127 4.50 -2.80 0.06
CA PHE A 127 3.22 -3.22 0.62
C PHE A 127 3.32 -4.60 1.29
N GLU A 128 4.05 -5.55 0.70
CA GLU A 128 4.37 -6.85 1.29
C GLU A 128 5.08 -6.69 2.65
N ALA A 129 6.09 -5.82 2.74
CA ALA A 129 6.80 -5.54 4.00
C ALA A 129 5.88 -4.88 5.05
N VAL A 130 5.06 -3.91 4.65
CA VAL A 130 4.10 -3.25 5.56
C VAL A 130 3.09 -4.26 6.10
N VAL A 131 2.57 -5.16 5.26
CA VAL A 131 1.67 -6.25 5.68
C VAL A 131 2.35 -7.17 6.69
N GLY A 132 3.61 -7.57 6.43
CA GLY A 132 4.39 -8.39 7.35
C GLY A 132 4.57 -7.74 8.72
N TYR A 133 5.02 -6.48 8.75
CA TYR A 133 5.14 -5.71 9.99
C TYR A 133 3.80 -5.54 10.71
N TYR A 134 2.72 -5.24 9.97
CA TYR A 134 1.39 -5.07 10.53
C TYR A 134 0.91 -6.32 11.28
N TYR A 135 1.08 -7.51 10.68
CA TYR A 135 0.74 -8.76 11.37
C TYR A 135 1.64 -9.07 12.57
N GLY A 136 2.90 -8.61 12.55
CA GLY A 136 3.82 -8.76 13.68
C GLY A 136 3.51 -7.84 14.87
N ILE A 137 2.97 -6.63 14.63
CA ILE A 137 2.70 -5.64 15.67
C ILE A 137 1.25 -5.61 16.16
N ALA A 138 0.28 -5.87 15.28
CA ALA A 138 -1.13 -5.74 15.62
C ALA A 138 -1.66 -7.04 16.23
N LYS A 139 -2.22 -6.96 17.43
CA LYS A 139 -3.10 -8.01 17.92
C LYS A 139 -4.41 -7.92 17.15
N VAL A 140 -4.51 -8.65 16.04
CA VAL A 140 -5.72 -8.65 15.23
C VAL A 140 -6.71 -9.65 15.83
N PRO A 141 -7.94 -9.23 16.20
CA PRO A 141 -8.94 -10.19 16.66
C PRO A 141 -9.24 -11.19 15.53
N SER A 142 -9.17 -12.47 15.87
CA SER A 142 -9.54 -13.61 15.02
C SER A 142 -11.00 -13.52 14.56
#